data_AF-A0A9E1YSN6-F1
#
_entry.id   AF-A0A9E1YSN6-F1
#
_cell.length_a   1.000
_cell.length_b   1.000
_cell.length_c   1.000
_cell.angle_alpha   90.00
_cell.angle_beta   90.00
_cell.angle_gamma   90.00
#
_symmetry.space_group_name_H-M   'P 1'
#
loop_
_entity.id
_entity.type
_entity.pdbx_description
1 polymer ?
#
loop_
_entity_poly.entity_id
_entity_poly.type
_entity_poly.pdbx_seq_one_letter_code
_entity_poly.pdbx_strand_id
1 'polypeptide(L)'
;MRFLDQKRIQRHMMECDIDLVLAHRLTKIGESEVDLACTYSGMARSLSCESVVLVTSRQPRDELWHALNADPAALEKAGVVQVERIGDCLAPATIAAAVHSGHLYARTYGIDYDMETLRDRVVI
;
A
#
# COMPACT_ATOMS: atom_id res chain seq x y z
N MET A 1 -1.76 -13.60 12.48
CA MET A 1 -2.63 -12.82 11.58
C MET A 1 -3.62 -13.77 10.92
N ARG A 2 -4.89 -13.78 11.35
CA ARG A 2 -5.92 -14.68 10.79
C ARG A 2 -6.60 -13.99 9.61
N PHE A 3 -6.56 -14.59 8.42
CA PHE A 3 -7.39 -14.22 7.26
C PHE A 3 -8.86 -14.60 7.50
N LEU A 4 -9.49 -14.02 8.52
CA LEU A 4 -10.82 -14.41 9.00
C LEU A 4 -11.87 -14.38 7.87
N ASP A 5 -11.65 -13.54 6.86
CA ASP A 5 -12.62 -13.27 5.81
C ASP A 5 -12.37 -14.03 4.50
N GLN A 6 -11.21 -14.68 4.30
CA GLN A 6 -10.91 -15.29 3.01
C GLN A 6 -11.94 -16.37 2.61
N LYS A 7 -12.29 -17.27 3.55
CA LYS A 7 -13.28 -18.32 3.31
C LYS A 7 -14.67 -17.75 3.02
N ARG A 8 -15.05 -16.68 3.73
CA ARG A 8 -16.35 -16.01 3.56
C ARG A 8 -16.43 -15.31 2.20
N ILE A 9 -15.37 -14.58 1.82
CA ILE A 9 -15.29 -13.86 0.56
C ILE A 9 -15.29 -14.83 -0.62
N GLN A 10 -14.44 -15.87 -0.60
CA GLN A 10 -14.38 -16.82 -1.71
C GLN A 10 -15.71 -17.56 -1.90
N ARG A 11 -16.38 -17.96 -0.80
CA ARG A 11 -17.72 -18.52 -0.87
C ARG A 11 -18.68 -17.57 -1.57
N HIS A 12 -18.73 -16.32 -1.12
CA HIS A 12 -19.64 -15.33 -1.69
C HIS A 12 -19.36 -15.08 -3.18
N MET A 13 -18.09 -15.02 -3.59
CA MET A 13 -17.72 -14.89 -5.01
C MET A 13 -18.22 -16.08 -5.85
N MET A 14 -18.09 -17.31 -5.33
CA MET A 14 -18.61 -18.51 -6.01
C MET A 14 -20.14 -18.53 -6.07
N GLU A 15 -20.83 -18.08 -5.01
CA GLU A 15 -22.30 -17.92 -5.00
C GLU A 15 -22.79 -16.86 -6.01
N CYS A 16 -21.90 -15.95 -6.43
CA CYS A 16 -22.14 -14.96 -7.48
C CYS A 16 -21.60 -15.39 -8.86
N ASP A 17 -21.28 -16.67 -9.07
CA ASP A 17 -20.74 -17.21 -10.32
C ASP A 17 -19.46 -16.52 -10.81
N ILE A 18 -18.61 -16.03 -9.89
CA ILE A 18 -17.32 -15.44 -10.23
C ILE A 18 -16.24 -16.52 -10.33
N ASP A 19 -15.62 -16.64 -11.51
CA ASP A 19 -14.50 -17.54 -11.74
C ASP A 19 -13.24 -17.10 -10.99
N LEU A 20 -12.74 -17.97 -10.11
CA LEU A 20 -11.53 -17.71 -9.31
C LEU A 20 -10.28 -18.30 -9.99
N VAL A 21 -9.44 -17.42 -10.56
CA VAL A 21 -8.14 -17.78 -11.13
C VAL A 21 -7.03 -17.49 -10.12
N LEU A 22 -6.75 -18.46 -9.25
CA LEU A 22 -5.75 -18.36 -8.19
C LEU A 22 -4.35 -18.73 -8.67
N ALA A 23 -3.30 -18.28 -7.96
CA ALA A 23 -1.90 -18.64 -8.24
C ALA A 23 -1.44 -18.38 -9.69
N HIS A 24 -1.96 -17.30 -10.29
CA HIS A 24 -1.55 -16.81 -11.59
C HIS A 24 -1.16 -15.33 -11.48
N ARG A 25 -0.18 -14.92 -12.27
CA ARG A 25 0.16 -13.51 -12.49
C ARG A 25 -0.21 -13.11 -13.90
N LEU A 26 -0.67 -11.88 -14.06
CA LEU A 26 -0.90 -11.27 -15.37
C LEU A 26 0.45 -11.00 -16.05
N THR A 27 0.62 -11.46 -17.28
CA THR A 27 1.85 -11.27 -18.08
C THR A 27 1.65 -10.34 -19.26
N LYS A 28 0.44 -10.29 -19.83
CA LYS A 28 0.09 -9.42 -20.96
C LYS A 28 -1.41 -9.10 -20.96
N ILE A 29 -1.75 -7.89 -21.39
CA ILE A 29 -3.12 -7.50 -21.74
C ILE A 29 -3.16 -7.35 -23.27
N GLY A 30 -3.98 -8.15 -23.94
CA GLY A 30 -4.25 -8.09 -25.37
C GLY A 30 -5.52 -7.27 -25.68
N GLU A 31 -6.00 -7.36 -26.92
CA GLU A 31 -7.20 -6.62 -27.36
C GLU A 31 -8.50 -7.22 -26.80
N SER A 32 -8.61 -8.54 -26.73
CA SER A 32 -9.81 -9.26 -26.27
C SER A 32 -9.48 -10.43 -25.33
N GLU A 33 -8.26 -10.46 -24.80
CA GLU A 33 -7.77 -11.51 -23.92
C GLU A 33 -6.63 -11.02 -23.02
N VAL A 34 -6.36 -11.79 -21.97
CA VAL A 34 -5.19 -11.64 -21.10
C VAL A 34 -4.38 -12.92 -21.06
N ASP A 35 -3.06 -12.76 -21.03
CA ASP A 35 -2.13 -13.87 -20.78
C ASP A 35 -1.76 -13.90 -19.30
N LEU A 36 -1.81 -15.10 -18.74
CA LEU A 36 -1.46 -15.41 -17.38
C LEU A 36 -0.33 -16.45 -17.36
N ALA A 37 0.47 -16.42 -16.30
CA ALA A 37 1.42 -17.48 -15.99
C ALA A 37 1.18 -18.01 -14.58
N CYS A 38 1.19 -19.34 -14.42
CA CYS A 38 1.15 -19.96 -13.10
C CYS A 38 2.36 -19.51 -12.27
N THR A 39 2.13 -19.06 -11.03
CA THR A 39 3.19 -18.55 -10.15
C THR A 39 4.15 -19.63 -9.66
N TYR A 40 3.80 -20.91 -9.81
CA TYR A 40 4.63 -22.03 -9.39
C TYR A 40 5.39 -22.67 -10.56
N SER A 41 4.70 -22.99 -11.66
CA SER A 41 5.29 -23.73 -12.79
C SER A 41 5.68 -22.84 -13.96
N GLY A 42 5.20 -21.60 -14.01
CA GLY A 42 5.36 -20.72 -15.17
C GLY A 42 4.51 -21.10 -16.39
N MET A 43 3.69 -22.17 -16.32
CA MET A 43 2.83 -22.56 -17.44
C MET A 43 1.88 -21.43 -17.82
N ALA A 44 1.82 -21.15 -19.12
CA ALA A 44 0.98 -20.09 -19.68
C ALA A 44 -0.48 -20.53 -19.78
N ARG A 45 -1.39 -19.54 -19.64
CA ARG A 45 -2.83 -19.69 -19.79
C ARG A 45 -3.39 -18.37 -20.33
N SER A 46 -4.25 -18.42 -21.33
CA SER A 46 -4.94 -17.23 -21.84
C SER A 46 -6.42 -17.26 -21.45
N LEU A 47 -7.00 -16.08 -21.22
CA LEU A 47 -8.41 -15.89 -20.88
C LEU A 47 -9.01 -14.76 -21.71
N SER A 48 -10.13 -15.01 -22.38
CA SER A 48 -10.87 -13.99 -23.11
C SER A 48 -11.56 -13.02 -22.15
N CYS A 49 -11.46 -11.72 -22.41
CA CYS A 49 -12.16 -10.67 -21.67
C CYS A 49 -12.26 -9.40 -22.50
N GLU A 50 -13.31 -8.61 -22.26
CA GLU A 50 -13.51 -7.31 -22.92
C GLU A 50 -12.91 -6.15 -22.12
N SER A 51 -12.59 -6.36 -20.84
CA SER A 51 -12.14 -5.31 -19.93
C SER A 51 -11.26 -5.87 -18.82
N VAL A 52 -10.33 -5.05 -18.36
CA VAL A 52 -9.39 -5.38 -17.28
C VAL A 52 -9.41 -4.28 -16.23
N VAL A 53 -9.69 -4.65 -14.99
CA VAL A 53 -9.60 -3.75 -13.84
C VAL A 53 -8.38 -4.13 -13.01
N LEU A 54 -7.36 -3.28 -13.00
CA LEU A 54 -6.12 -3.51 -12.26
C LEU A 54 -6.24 -3.02 -10.81
N VAL A 55 -6.24 -3.97 -9.87
CA VAL A 55 -6.18 -3.69 -8.42
C VAL A 55 -4.84 -4.21 -7.89
N THR A 56 -3.81 -3.36 -7.92
CA THR A 56 -2.42 -3.76 -7.65
C THR A 56 -1.84 -3.04 -6.44
N SER A 57 -1.27 -1.85 -6.63
CA SER A 57 -0.65 -1.03 -5.60
C SER A 57 -1.14 0.42 -5.69
N ARG A 58 -0.76 1.21 -4.70
CA ARG A 58 -0.98 2.67 -4.66
C ARG A 58 0.37 3.37 -4.68
N GLN A 59 0.45 4.50 -5.38
CA GLN A 59 1.57 5.41 -5.30
C GLN A 59 1.27 6.51 -4.27
N PRO A 60 2.24 6.93 -3.45
CA PRO A 60 2.08 8.10 -2.60
C PRO A 60 1.76 9.35 -3.43
N ARG A 61 0.96 10.26 -2.87
CA ARG A 61 0.75 11.62 -3.41
C ARG A 61 1.49 12.61 -2.50
N ASP A 62 2.76 12.84 -2.80
CA ASP A 62 3.68 13.64 -1.97
C ASP A 62 4.29 14.84 -2.71
N GLU A 63 3.72 15.21 -3.86
CA GLU A 63 4.22 16.28 -4.71
C GLU A 63 4.23 17.63 -3.99
N LEU A 64 3.20 17.90 -3.18
CA LEU A 64 3.13 19.11 -2.35
C LEU A 64 4.26 19.14 -1.31
N TRP A 65 4.54 18.00 -0.68
CA TRP A 65 5.61 17.94 0.32
C TRP A 65 6.97 18.19 -0.33
N HIS A 66 7.22 17.60 -1.51
CA HIS A 66 8.43 17.87 -2.27
C HIS A 66 8.53 19.33 -2.70
N ALA A 67 7.43 19.94 -3.16
CA ALA A 67 7.40 21.35 -3.57
C ALA A 67 7.67 22.31 -2.39
N LEU A 68 7.11 22.03 -1.21
CA LEU A 68 7.37 22.83 0.00
C LEU A 68 8.83 22.71 0.46
N ASN A 69 9.40 21.51 0.44
CA ASN A 69 10.79 21.28 0.86
C ASN A 69 11.83 21.73 -0.18
N ALA A 70 11.41 22.08 -1.39
CA ALA A 70 12.31 22.60 -2.43
C ALA A 70 12.79 24.03 -2.13
N ASP A 71 12.08 24.78 -1.27
CA ASP A 71 12.47 26.13 -0.85
C ASP A 71 12.39 26.31 0.69
N PRO A 72 13.40 25.83 1.43
CA PRO A 72 13.44 25.98 2.88
C PRO A 72 13.45 27.44 3.35
N ALA A 73 14.00 28.37 2.56
CA ALA A 73 14.07 29.78 2.92
C ALA A 73 12.68 30.44 2.90
N ALA A 74 11.82 30.04 1.95
CA ALA A 74 10.43 30.48 1.94
C ALA A 74 9.64 29.95 3.15
N LEU A 75 9.89 28.69 3.56
CA LEU A 75 9.29 28.11 4.76
C LEU A 75 9.70 28.88 6.02
N GLU A 76 11.00 29.16 6.17
CA GLU A 76 11.54 29.93 7.29
C GLU A 76 10.93 31.35 7.34
N LYS A 77 10.90 32.04 6.19
CA LYS A 77 10.29 33.37 6.07
C LYS A 77 8.80 33.38 6.42
N ALA A 78 8.09 32.27 6.17
CA ALA A 78 6.69 32.09 6.53
C ALA A 78 6.48 31.67 8.00
N GLY A 79 7.56 31.44 8.78
CA GLY A 79 7.50 30.97 10.15
C GLY A 79 7.15 29.48 10.30
N VAL A 80 7.30 28.69 9.23
CA VAL A 80 7.06 27.25 9.25
C VAL A 80 8.30 26.53 9.77
N VAL A 81 8.15 25.83 10.90
CA VAL A 81 9.28 25.16 11.60
C VAL A 81 9.52 23.73 11.10
N GLN A 82 8.46 23.02 10.70
CA GLN A 82 8.56 21.64 10.22
C GLN A 82 7.42 21.30 9.25
N VAL A 83 7.74 20.50 8.23
CA VAL A 83 6.77 19.91 7.29
C VAL A 83 6.96 18.40 7.26
N GLU A 84 6.02 17.66 7.85
CA GLU A 84 6.07 16.19 7.96
C GLU A 84 4.96 15.53 7.13
N ARG A 85 5.21 14.31 6.60
CA ARG A 85 4.19 13.50 5.92
C ARG A 85 3.63 12.45 6.87
N ILE A 86 2.33 12.19 6.80
CA ILE A 86 1.67 11.12 7.55
C ILE A 86 0.72 10.33 6.67
N GLY A 87 0.50 9.06 7.03
CA GLY A 87 -0.43 8.18 6.32
C GLY A 87 0.01 7.85 4.90
N ASP A 88 -0.95 7.71 3.98
CA ASP A 88 -0.71 7.16 2.65
C ASP A 88 0.16 8.07 1.74
N CYS A 89 0.27 9.38 2.03
CA CYS A 89 1.21 10.25 1.31
C CYS A 89 2.67 10.02 1.74
N LEU A 90 2.90 9.38 2.89
CA LEU A 90 4.22 8.90 3.30
C LEU A 90 4.47 7.48 2.74
N ALA A 91 3.53 6.57 3.01
CA ALA A 91 3.60 5.18 2.56
C ALA A 91 2.20 4.55 2.55
N PRO A 92 1.62 4.23 1.36
CA PRO A 92 0.29 3.63 1.27
C PRO A 92 0.15 2.31 2.02
N ALA A 93 -0.76 2.27 2.99
CA ALA A 93 -0.92 1.11 3.89
C ALA A 93 -2.39 0.90 4.29
N THR A 94 -2.64 0.10 5.32
CA THR A 94 -3.99 -0.09 5.84
C THR A 94 -4.53 1.19 6.47
N ILE A 95 -5.86 1.30 6.60
CA ILE A 95 -6.50 2.42 7.30
C ILE A 95 -5.94 2.57 8.73
N ALA A 96 -5.72 1.46 9.43
CA ALA A 96 -5.14 1.46 10.78
C ALA A 96 -3.72 2.06 10.80
N ALA A 97 -2.91 1.79 9.77
CA ALA A 97 -1.57 2.38 9.65
C ALA A 97 -1.63 3.90 9.42
N ALA A 98 -2.57 4.38 8.60
CA ALA A 98 -2.78 5.82 8.41
C ALA A 98 -3.23 6.53 9.69
N VAL A 99 -4.19 5.94 10.42
CA VAL A 99 -4.64 6.44 11.73
C VAL A 99 -3.49 6.45 12.74
N HIS A 100 -2.73 5.36 12.82
CA HIS A 100 -1.57 5.25 13.69
C HIS A 100 -0.51 6.32 13.36
N SER A 101 -0.21 6.53 12.07
CA SER A 101 0.77 7.53 11.63
C SER A 101 0.41 8.95 12.08
N GLY A 102 -0.86 9.34 11.96
CA GLY A 102 -1.32 10.64 12.47
C GLY A 102 -1.25 10.74 14.00
N HIS A 103 -1.63 9.68 14.71
CA HIS A 103 -1.57 9.65 16.17
C HIS A 103 -0.13 9.68 16.70
N LEU A 104 0.77 8.97 16.02
CA LEU A 104 2.20 8.98 16.33
C LEU A 104 2.76 10.38 16.17
N TYR A 105 2.54 11.03 15.03
CA TYR A 105 3.00 12.40 14.78
C TYR A 105 2.53 13.36 15.87
N ALA A 106 1.24 13.33 16.23
CA ALA A 106 0.70 14.19 17.28
C ALA A 106 1.33 13.94 18.66
N ARG A 107 1.64 12.67 18.98
CA ARG A 107 2.26 12.29 20.26
C ARG A 107 3.74 12.63 20.34
N THR A 108 4.44 12.59 19.23
CA THR A 108 5.88 12.86 19.16
C THR A 108 6.19 14.30 18.77
N TYR A 109 5.18 15.12 18.49
CA TYR A 109 5.38 16.51 18.10
C TYR A 109 6.10 17.30 19.20
N GLY A 110 7.22 17.93 18.84
CA GLY A 110 8.06 18.69 19.78
C GLY A 110 8.82 17.83 20.80
N ILE A 111 8.78 16.50 20.67
CA ILE A 111 9.60 15.59 21.46
C ILE A 111 10.83 15.22 20.63
N ASP A 112 12.01 15.53 21.17
CA ASP A 112 13.28 15.08 20.61
C ASP A 112 13.45 13.59 20.98
N TYR A 113 12.96 12.71 20.11
CA TYR A 113 13.06 11.26 20.30
C TYR A 113 14.41 10.79 19.75
N ASP A 114 15.37 10.51 20.64
CA ASP A 114 16.51 9.66 20.28
C ASP A 114 15.98 8.23 20.10
N MET A 115 15.82 7.81 18.84
CA MET A 115 15.34 6.48 18.48
C MET A 115 16.45 5.43 18.64
N GLU A 116 16.98 5.28 19.87
CA GLU A 116 17.54 3.99 20.25
C GLU A 116 16.38 3.01 20.38
N THR A 117 16.11 2.27 19.32
CA THR A 117 15.25 1.09 19.39
C THR A 117 15.93 0.06 20.29
N LEU A 118 15.66 0.13 21.60
CA LEU A 118 15.89 -0.97 22.53
C LEU A 118 14.90 -2.07 22.11
N ARG A 119 15.30 -2.88 21.13
CA ARG A 119 14.75 -4.23 21.02
C ARG A 119 15.03 -4.86 22.37
N ASP A 120 13.99 -5.14 23.14
CA ASP A 120 14.07 -6.12 24.23
C ASP A 120 14.62 -7.40 23.60
N ARG A 121 15.94 -7.57 23.68
CA ARG A 121 16.57 -8.87 23.49
C ARG A 121 16.10 -9.67 24.68
N VAL A 122 15.00 -10.39 24.50
CA VAL A 122 14.73 -11.56 25.33
C VAL A 122 15.89 -12.52 25.02
N VAL A 123 16.92 -12.46 25.88
CA VAL A 123 17.94 -13.48 25.96
C VAL A 123 17.23 -14.72 26.49
N ILE A 124 17.01 -15.68 25.61
CA ILE A 124 16.63 -17.05 25.98
C ILE A 124 17.88 -17.76 26.46
#